data_AF-A0A962I1L8-F1
#
_entry.id   AF-A0A962I1L8-F1
#
_cell.length_a   1.000
_cell.length_b   1.000
_cell.length_c   1.000
_cell.angle_alpha   90.00
_cell.angle_beta   90.00
_cell.angle_gamma   90.00
#
_symmetry.space_group_name_H-M   'P 1'
#
loop_
_entity.id
_entity.type
_entity.pdbx_description
1 polymer ?
#
loop_
_entity_poly.entity_id
_entity_poly.type
_entity_poly.pdbx_seq_one_letter_code
_entity_poly.pdbx_strand_id
1 'polypeptide(L)'
;MATDFIAKWRGVNASELSTSQSFLIDLCHLLEVPAPHPTPEQDYMFERPISFSHGDGSTSAGRIDLYRRGAFEAYRRYAIEANQGTTNLATFRAIAKKYPHKQPEEILRDLVSSTPGAEGKWFAAAKDAGLFAEAAELATRSPTDPRTLTRAARDYAEKQPAFALAAGLAALRWISLGHGYDITGADVL
;
A
#
# COMPACT_ATOMS: atom_id res chain seq x y z
N MET A 1 9.96 16.64 35.58
CA MET A 1 11.20 15.93 35.17
C MET A 1 10.85 14.52 34.68
N ALA A 2 11.75 13.83 33.98
CA ALA A 2 11.49 12.46 33.47
C ALA A 2 11.08 11.47 34.59
N THR A 3 11.62 11.65 35.79
CA THR A 3 11.28 10.86 36.98
C THR A 3 9.80 10.99 37.37
N ASP A 4 9.21 12.18 37.28
CA ASP A 4 7.80 12.44 37.62
C ASP A 4 6.87 11.82 36.59
N PHE A 5 7.25 11.87 35.30
CA PHE A 5 6.53 11.22 34.22
C PHE A 5 6.49 9.70 34.41
N ILE A 6 7.65 9.09 34.69
CA ILE A 6 7.75 7.65 34.95
C ILE A 6 6.93 7.28 36.19
N ALA A 7 7.01 8.06 37.28
CA ALA A 7 6.25 7.80 38.48
C ALA A 7 4.72 7.86 38.24
N LYS A 8 4.25 8.81 37.42
CA LYS A 8 2.83 8.96 37.06
C LYS A 8 2.30 7.78 36.25
N TRP A 9 3.08 7.27 35.31
CA TRP A 9 2.64 6.25 34.35
C TRP A 9 3.02 4.81 34.71
N ARG A 10 3.89 4.62 35.71
CA ARG A 10 4.27 3.29 36.19
C ARG A 10 3.10 2.60 36.88
N GLY A 11 2.74 1.41 36.40
CA GLY A 11 1.71 0.56 37.03
C GLY A 11 0.27 0.99 36.76
N VAL A 12 0.03 1.89 35.81
CA VAL A 12 -1.31 2.25 35.34
C VAL A 12 -1.93 1.03 34.63
N ASN A 13 -2.88 0.37 35.29
CA ASN A 13 -3.63 -0.77 34.76
C ASN A 13 -4.97 -0.31 34.18
N ALA A 14 -4.92 0.53 33.15
CA ALA A 14 -6.10 0.95 32.37
C ALA A 14 -5.91 0.56 30.90
N SER A 15 -7.00 0.44 30.14
CA SER A 15 -6.91 0.04 28.74
C SER A 15 -6.14 1.08 27.93
N GLU A 16 -5.35 0.64 26.95
CA GLU A 16 -4.61 1.53 26.03
C GLU A 16 -5.53 2.58 25.40
N LEU A 17 -6.79 2.22 25.12
CA LEU A 17 -7.80 3.11 24.56
C LEU A 17 -8.18 4.28 25.50
N SER A 18 -8.03 4.12 26.82
CA SER A 18 -8.44 5.12 27.82
C SER A 18 -7.32 6.05 28.27
N THR A 19 -6.06 5.67 28.07
CA THR A 19 -4.89 6.37 28.62
C THR A 19 -3.95 6.94 27.55
N SER A 20 -4.06 6.48 26.31
CA SER A 20 -3.16 6.86 25.22
C SER A 20 -3.10 8.38 24.97
N GLN A 21 -4.24 9.08 24.95
CA GLN A 21 -4.25 10.53 24.70
C GLN A 21 -3.59 11.32 25.83
N SER A 22 -3.92 11.03 27.09
CA SER A 22 -3.35 11.73 28.25
C SER A 22 -1.86 11.42 28.42
N PHE A 23 -1.44 10.19 28.14
CA PHE A 23 -0.03 9.81 28.09
C PHE A 23 0.74 10.62 27.05
N LEU A 24 0.21 10.72 25.83
CA LEU A 24 0.86 11.44 24.73
C LEU A 24 0.94 12.95 25.00
N ILE A 25 -0.07 13.54 25.65
CA ILE A 25 -0.03 14.94 26.10
C ILE A 25 1.07 15.16 27.13
N ASP A 26 1.14 14.33 28.16
CA ASP A 26 2.18 14.41 29.19
C ASP A 26 3.59 14.24 28.59
N LEU A 27 3.73 13.33 27.62
CA LEU A 27 4.99 13.11 26.92
C LEU A 27 5.38 14.34 26.09
N CYS A 28 4.43 14.99 25.43
CA CYS A 28 4.70 16.24 24.70
C CYS A 28 5.22 17.33 25.64
N HIS A 29 4.59 17.48 26.82
CA HIS A 29 5.06 18.42 27.84
C HIS A 29 6.46 18.08 28.35
N LEU A 30 6.77 16.80 28.59
CA LEU A 30 8.10 16.36 29.02
C LEU A 30 9.17 16.68 27.97
N LEU A 31 8.85 16.52 26.69
CA LEU A 31 9.75 16.75 25.56
C LEU A 31 9.80 18.22 25.11
N GLU A 32 9.01 19.10 25.74
CA GLU A 32 8.86 20.51 25.36
C GLU A 32 8.45 20.71 23.89
N VAL A 33 7.67 19.77 23.35
CA VAL A 33 7.11 19.86 22.00
C VAL A 33 5.63 20.29 22.07
N PRO A 34 5.10 20.94 21.02
CA PRO A 34 3.67 21.25 20.96
C PRO A 34 2.83 19.98 21.16
N ALA A 35 1.76 20.06 21.93
CA ALA A 35 0.80 18.97 22.09
C ALA A 35 -0.24 18.98 20.94
N PRO A 36 -0.91 17.85 20.64
CA PRO A 36 -1.98 17.82 19.64
C PRO A 36 -3.12 18.76 20.05
N HIS A 37 -3.55 19.60 19.12
CA HIS A 37 -4.65 20.53 19.33
C HIS A 37 -5.99 19.82 19.08
N PRO A 38 -7.06 20.12 19.83
CA PRO A 38 -8.38 19.51 19.62
C PRO A 38 -9.06 20.00 18.34
N THR A 39 -8.52 21.02 17.67
CA THR A 39 -9.23 21.69 16.57
C THR A 39 -8.65 21.29 15.19
N PRO A 40 -9.53 21.01 14.19
CA PRO A 40 -9.15 20.56 12.85
C PRO A 40 -8.17 21.44 12.09
N GLU A 41 -8.03 22.71 12.48
CA GLU A 41 -7.29 23.75 11.76
C GLU A 41 -5.78 23.70 12.02
N GLN A 42 -5.33 23.07 13.11
CA GLN A 42 -3.92 23.09 13.52
C GLN A 42 -3.13 21.85 13.12
N ASP A 43 -3.72 20.96 12.33
CA ASP A 43 -2.98 19.92 11.61
C ASP A 43 -2.21 18.90 12.45
N TYR A 44 -2.26 19.00 13.78
CA TYR A 44 -1.76 18.04 14.73
C TYR A 44 -2.85 17.81 15.78
N MET A 45 -3.55 16.68 15.75
CA MET A 45 -4.71 16.42 16.60
C MET A 45 -4.91 14.94 16.90
N PHE A 46 -5.62 14.67 17.98
CA PHE A 46 -6.14 13.33 18.23
C PHE A 46 -7.39 13.09 17.39
N GLU A 47 -7.63 11.82 17.06
CA GLU A 47 -8.90 11.34 16.56
C GLU A 47 -9.40 12.05 15.30
N ARG A 48 -8.48 12.29 14.35
CA ARG A 48 -8.83 12.94 13.07
C ARG A 48 -9.85 12.07 12.33
N PRO A 49 -11.05 12.59 12.01
CA PRO A 49 -12.00 11.88 11.17
C PRO A 49 -11.42 11.68 9.77
N ILE A 50 -11.56 10.46 9.25
CA ILE A 50 -11.20 10.13 7.87
C ILE A 50 -12.34 9.37 7.21
N SER A 51 -12.45 9.51 5.90
CA SER A 51 -13.34 8.70 5.07
C SER A 51 -12.50 7.71 4.30
N PHE A 52 -12.72 6.43 4.53
CA PHE A 52 -12.16 5.37 3.70
C PHE A 52 -13.05 5.23 2.47
N SER A 53 -12.44 5.22 1.28
CA SER A 53 -13.10 4.80 0.05
C SER A 53 -12.76 3.34 -0.22
N HIS A 54 -13.71 2.60 -0.79
CA HIS A 54 -13.58 1.19 -1.15
C HIS A 54 -13.63 1.05 -2.67
N GLY A 55 -13.02 0.00 -3.21
CA GLY A 55 -12.95 -0.25 -4.65
C GLY A 55 -14.31 -0.51 -5.33
N ASP A 56 -15.38 -0.71 -4.56
CA ASP A 56 -16.76 -0.83 -5.03
C ASP A 56 -17.51 0.52 -5.11
N GLY A 57 -16.82 1.63 -4.79
CA GLY A 57 -17.38 2.98 -4.77
C GLY A 57 -18.07 3.35 -3.44
N SER A 58 -18.14 2.44 -2.47
CA SER A 58 -18.65 2.75 -1.14
C SER A 58 -17.62 3.50 -0.30
N THR A 59 -18.08 4.16 0.77
CA THR A 59 -17.21 4.82 1.74
C THR A 59 -17.58 4.44 3.17
N SER A 60 -16.59 4.25 4.05
CA SER A 60 -16.81 4.09 5.49
C SER A 60 -16.12 5.17 6.29
N ALA A 61 -16.71 5.56 7.42
CA ALA A 61 -16.11 6.50 8.35
C ALA A 61 -15.04 5.82 9.21
N GLY A 62 -13.96 6.54 9.50
CA GLY A 62 -12.85 6.10 10.30
C GLY A 62 -12.21 7.22 11.10
N ARG A 63 -11.20 6.86 11.88
CA ARG A 63 -10.47 7.80 12.73
C ARG A 63 -8.98 7.44 12.79
N ILE A 64 -8.13 8.46 12.86
CA ILE A 64 -6.69 8.30 13.14
C ILE A 64 -6.45 8.76 14.58
N ASP A 65 -5.95 7.86 15.43
CA ASP A 65 -5.76 8.12 16.86
C ASP A 65 -4.91 9.37 17.14
N LEU A 66 -3.77 9.52 16.47
CA LEU A 66 -2.93 10.73 16.51
C LEU A 66 -2.49 11.13 15.10
N TYR A 67 -2.95 12.29 14.63
CA TYR A 67 -2.68 12.82 13.30
C TYR A 67 -1.73 14.01 13.37
N ARG A 68 -0.70 14.06 12.51
CA ARG A 68 0.13 15.25 12.24
C ARG A 68 0.31 15.46 10.74
N ARG A 69 0.03 16.65 10.21
CA ARG A 69 0.33 17.02 8.83
C ARG A 69 1.84 16.99 8.63
N GLY A 70 2.28 16.33 7.56
CA GLY A 70 3.67 15.94 7.35
C GLY A 70 3.97 14.48 7.71
N ALA A 71 3.11 13.76 8.44
CA ALA A 71 3.22 12.29 8.50
C ALA A 71 2.99 11.65 7.11
N PHE A 72 2.20 12.29 6.25
CA PHE A 72 2.11 11.96 4.82
C PHE A 72 3.43 12.18 4.07
N GLU A 73 4.31 13.06 4.56
CA GLU A 73 5.67 13.19 4.05
C GLU A 73 6.49 11.94 4.37
N ALA A 74 6.28 11.31 5.54
CA ALA A 74 6.94 10.04 5.86
C ALA A 74 6.53 8.91 4.91
N TYR A 75 5.25 8.85 4.49
CA TYR A 75 4.85 7.93 3.43
C TYR A 75 5.59 8.25 2.12
N ARG A 76 5.48 9.50 1.62
CA ARG A 76 6.10 9.89 0.34
C ARG A 76 7.61 9.68 0.32
N ARG A 77 8.26 9.82 1.47
CA ARG A 77 9.71 9.78 1.61
C ARG A 77 10.26 8.39 1.93
N TYR A 78 9.52 7.56 2.66
CA TYR A 78 10.08 6.31 3.21
C TYR A 78 9.23 5.07 2.93
N ALA A 79 7.98 5.19 2.46
CA ALA A 79 7.10 4.02 2.32
C ALA A 79 7.65 2.98 1.33
N ILE A 80 8.26 3.40 0.23
CA ILE A 80 8.75 2.46 -0.78
C ILE A 80 10.03 1.79 -0.29
N GLU A 81 11.03 2.57 0.13
CA GLU A 81 12.34 2.06 0.56
C GLU A 81 12.22 1.16 1.81
N ALA A 82 11.45 1.58 2.82
CA ALA A 82 11.37 0.86 4.09
C ALA A 82 10.52 -0.42 4.05
N ASN A 83 9.81 -0.69 2.94
CA ASN A 83 8.89 -1.82 2.85
C ASN A 83 9.10 -2.66 1.58
N GLN A 84 10.29 -2.60 0.97
CA GLN A 84 10.62 -3.48 -0.15
C GLN A 84 10.57 -4.96 0.28
N GLY A 85 9.77 -5.75 -0.43
CA GLY A 85 9.68 -7.19 -0.29
C GLY A 85 10.47 -7.94 -1.35
N THR A 86 10.47 -9.27 -1.26
CA THR A 86 11.09 -10.17 -2.25
C THR A 86 10.42 -10.11 -3.63
N THR A 87 9.19 -9.60 -3.70
CA THR A 87 8.43 -9.40 -4.95
C THR A 87 7.65 -8.09 -4.88
N ASN A 88 7.30 -7.55 -6.04
CA ASN A 88 6.46 -6.34 -6.13
C ASN A 88 5.09 -6.51 -5.45
N LEU A 89 4.46 -7.67 -5.58
CA LEU A 89 3.22 -7.98 -4.86
C LEU A 89 3.42 -7.94 -3.34
N ALA A 90 4.54 -8.47 -2.83
CA ALA A 90 4.86 -8.43 -1.41
C ALA A 90 5.11 -6.99 -0.93
N THR A 91 5.87 -6.19 -1.69
CA THR A 91 6.09 -4.76 -1.41
C THR A 91 4.76 -4.01 -1.33
N PHE A 92 3.90 -4.18 -2.34
CA PHE A 92 2.58 -3.55 -2.38
C PHE A 92 1.74 -3.91 -1.15
N ARG A 93 1.62 -5.21 -0.82
CA ARG A 93 0.86 -5.67 0.35
C ARG A 93 1.43 -5.14 1.67
N ALA A 94 2.75 -5.08 1.80
CA ALA A 94 3.40 -4.55 3.00
C ALA A 94 3.05 -3.07 3.21
N ILE A 95 3.08 -2.27 2.14
CA ILE A 95 2.71 -0.85 2.18
C ILE A 95 1.22 -0.69 2.43
N ALA A 96 0.35 -1.40 1.71
CA ALA A 96 -1.11 -1.34 1.91
C ALA A 96 -1.50 -1.71 3.35
N LYS A 97 -0.85 -2.71 3.94
CA LYS A 97 -1.05 -3.10 5.34
C LYS A 97 -0.59 -2.01 6.33
N LYS A 98 0.55 -1.37 6.06
CA LYS A 98 1.14 -0.35 6.93
C LYS A 98 0.42 1.00 6.83
N TYR A 99 -0.17 1.29 5.69
CA TYR A 99 -0.89 2.53 5.40
C TYR A 99 -2.35 2.23 4.98
N PRO A 100 -3.18 1.66 5.87
CA PRO A 100 -4.54 1.20 5.53
C PRO A 100 -5.50 2.35 5.19
N HIS A 101 -5.12 3.60 5.49
CA HIS A 101 -5.88 4.81 5.12
C HIS A 101 -5.60 5.28 3.70
N LYS A 102 -4.62 4.69 3.00
CA LYS A 102 -4.30 5.01 1.61
C LYS A 102 -5.02 4.06 0.67
N GLN A 103 -5.45 4.64 -0.45
CA GLN A 103 -6.12 3.88 -1.49
C GLN A 103 -5.11 2.96 -2.20
N PRO A 104 -5.46 1.68 -2.43
CA PRO A 104 -4.64 0.74 -3.20
C PRO A 104 -4.11 1.33 -4.52
N GLU A 105 -4.93 2.10 -5.23
CA GLU A 105 -4.63 2.79 -6.48
C GLU A 105 -3.55 3.86 -6.31
N GLU A 106 -3.59 4.61 -5.20
CA GLU A 106 -2.58 5.62 -4.88
C GLU A 106 -1.22 4.95 -4.62
N ILE A 107 -1.23 3.89 -3.81
CA ILE A 107 -0.02 3.12 -3.49
C ILE A 107 0.57 2.50 -4.74
N LEU A 108 -0.26 1.87 -5.57
CA LEU A 108 0.19 1.25 -6.82
C LEU A 108 0.81 2.29 -7.76
N ARG A 109 0.17 3.44 -7.94
CA ARG A 109 0.67 4.52 -8.79
C ARG A 109 2.04 5.03 -8.34
N ASP A 110 2.23 5.22 -7.04
CA ASP A 110 3.51 5.65 -6.48
C ASP A 110 4.61 4.60 -6.72
N LEU A 111 4.27 3.31 -6.54
CA LEU A 111 5.20 2.20 -6.78
C LEU A 111 5.58 2.09 -8.25
N VAL A 112 4.62 2.17 -9.17
CA VAL A 112 4.85 2.18 -10.62
C VAL A 112 5.75 3.35 -11.02
N SER A 113 5.47 4.54 -10.48
CA SER A 113 6.26 5.76 -10.75
C SER A 113 7.69 5.66 -10.21
N SER A 114 7.93 4.85 -9.18
CA SER A 114 9.27 4.62 -8.61
C SER A 114 10.16 3.72 -9.46
N THR A 115 9.59 2.99 -10.43
CA THR A 115 10.35 2.10 -11.33
C THR A 115 9.99 2.31 -12.81
N PRO A 116 10.34 3.46 -13.41
CA PRO A 116 10.05 3.72 -14.83
C PRO A 116 10.68 2.65 -15.75
N GLY A 117 9.91 2.18 -16.74
CA GLY A 117 10.33 1.13 -17.68
C GLY A 117 10.16 -0.30 -17.16
N ALA A 118 9.71 -0.48 -15.91
CA ALA A 118 9.43 -1.77 -15.30
C ALA A 118 7.98 -1.90 -14.81
N GLU A 119 7.06 -1.11 -15.37
CA GLU A 119 5.65 -1.03 -14.98
C GLU A 119 4.94 -2.38 -14.95
N GLY A 120 5.18 -3.23 -15.95
CA GLY A 120 4.62 -4.58 -16.07
C GLY A 120 4.99 -5.51 -14.91
N LYS A 121 6.05 -5.22 -14.14
CA LYS A 121 6.36 -5.98 -12.93
C LYS A 121 5.34 -5.74 -11.80
N TRP A 122 4.50 -4.71 -11.89
CA TRP A 122 3.44 -4.41 -10.92
C TRP A 122 2.08 -5.02 -11.29
N PHE A 123 1.98 -5.74 -12.41
CA PHE A 123 0.76 -6.42 -12.89
C PHE A 123 0.07 -7.24 -11.79
N ALA A 124 0.85 -8.09 -11.09
CA ALA A 124 0.30 -8.96 -10.06
C ALA A 124 -0.26 -8.19 -8.87
N ALA A 125 0.35 -7.07 -8.50
CA ALA A 125 -0.12 -6.18 -7.44
C ALA A 125 -1.44 -5.49 -7.83
N ALA A 126 -1.51 -4.93 -9.04
CA ALA A 126 -2.73 -4.32 -9.58
C ALA A 126 -3.90 -5.31 -9.63
N LYS A 127 -3.64 -6.53 -10.13
CA LYS A 127 -4.64 -7.60 -10.18
C LYS A 127 -5.09 -8.04 -8.78
N ASP A 128 -4.18 -8.13 -7.82
CA ASP A 128 -4.48 -8.48 -6.42
C ASP A 128 -5.37 -7.43 -5.74
N ALA A 129 -5.16 -6.15 -6.07
CA ALA A 129 -5.98 -5.03 -5.62
C ALA A 129 -7.34 -4.92 -6.34
N GLY A 130 -7.64 -5.79 -7.32
CA GLY A 130 -8.87 -5.72 -8.12
C GLY A 130 -8.86 -4.67 -9.23
N LEU A 131 -7.72 -4.04 -9.49
CA LEU A 131 -7.53 -2.98 -10.47
C LEU A 131 -7.26 -3.57 -11.86
N PHE A 132 -8.25 -4.29 -12.40
CA PHE A 132 -8.07 -5.08 -13.63
C PHE A 132 -7.72 -4.24 -14.87
N ALA A 133 -8.32 -3.06 -15.02
CA ALA A 133 -8.01 -2.16 -16.13
C ALA A 133 -6.56 -1.66 -16.06
N GLU A 134 -6.12 -1.22 -14.88
CA GLU A 134 -4.74 -0.78 -14.65
C GLU A 134 -3.74 -1.93 -14.79
N ALA A 135 -4.07 -3.13 -14.28
CA ALA A 135 -3.27 -4.32 -14.48
C ALA A 135 -3.06 -4.61 -15.98
N ALA A 136 -4.12 -4.58 -16.77
CA ALA A 136 -4.01 -4.76 -18.23
C ALA A 136 -3.12 -3.69 -18.88
N GLU A 137 -3.23 -2.42 -18.49
CA GLU A 137 -2.38 -1.35 -18.99
C GLU A 137 -0.90 -1.60 -18.65
N LEU A 138 -0.58 -1.90 -17.39
CA LEU A 138 0.78 -2.19 -16.93
C LEU A 138 1.42 -3.34 -17.73
N ALA A 139 0.66 -4.40 -17.99
CA ALA A 139 1.11 -5.54 -18.80
C ALA A 139 1.43 -5.17 -20.25
N THR A 140 0.91 -4.06 -20.78
CA THR A 140 1.22 -3.60 -22.15
C THR A 140 2.36 -2.59 -22.21
N ARG A 141 2.65 -1.89 -21.10
CA ARG A 141 3.67 -0.82 -21.03
C ARG A 141 5.09 -1.35 -20.93
N SER A 142 5.30 -2.43 -20.20
CA SER A 142 6.61 -3.08 -20.12
C SER A 142 6.47 -4.60 -19.95
N PRO A 143 7.56 -5.38 -20.09
CA PRO A 143 7.50 -6.82 -19.96
C PRO A 143 6.93 -7.29 -18.62
N THR A 144 5.96 -8.20 -18.70
CA THR A 144 5.45 -9.03 -17.60
C THR A 144 5.68 -10.49 -17.97
N ASP A 145 6.03 -11.34 -17.00
CA ASP A 145 6.22 -12.78 -17.25
C ASP A 145 4.99 -13.38 -17.96
N PRO A 146 5.16 -13.92 -19.19
CA PRO A 146 4.06 -14.51 -19.94
C PRO A 146 3.34 -15.64 -19.20
N ARG A 147 4.03 -16.41 -18.35
CA ARG A 147 3.38 -17.47 -17.55
C ARG A 147 2.37 -16.88 -16.56
N THR A 148 2.74 -15.75 -15.94
CA THR A 148 1.84 -15.01 -15.04
C THR A 148 0.62 -14.47 -15.79
N LEU A 149 0.81 -13.95 -17.00
CA LEU A 149 -0.27 -13.41 -17.84
C LEU A 149 -1.22 -14.52 -18.34
N THR A 150 -0.69 -15.63 -18.86
CA THR A 150 -1.49 -16.78 -19.31
C THR A 150 -2.30 -17.38 -18.17
N ARG A 151 -1.70 -17.48 -16.96
CA ARG A 151 -2.44 -17.91 -15.76
C ARG A 151 -3.57 -16.95 -15.43
N ALA A 152 -3.32 -15.64 -15.44
CA ALA A 152 -4.36 -14.64 -15.19
C ALA A 152 -5.49 -14.69 -16.23
N ALA A 153 -5.16 -14.87 -17.52
CA ALA A 153 -6.15 -15.01 -18.57
C ALA A 153 -7.09 -16.21 -18.32
N ARG A 154 -6.52 -17.37 -17.98
CA ARG A 154 -7.30 -18.56 -17.64
C ARG A 154 -8.14 -18.38 -16.38
N ASP A 155 -7.52 -17.93 -15.29
CA ASP A 155 -8.17 -17.87 -13.97
C ASP A 155 -9.32 -16.84 -13.91
N TYR A 156 -9.34 -15.86 -14.83
CA TYR A 156 -10.34 -14.78 -14.88
C TYR A 156 -11.23 -14.79 -16.14
N ALA A 157 -11.14 -15.81 -16.99
CA ALA A 157 -11.86 -15.89 -18.26
C ALA A 157 -13.38 -15.67 -18.12
N GLU A 158 -13.99 -16.23 -17.07
CA GLU A 158 -15.44 -16.12 -16.83
C GLU A 158 -15.80 -14.82 -16.09
N LYS A 159 -15.04 -14.46 -15.06
CA LYS A 159 -15.39 -13.36 -14.14
C LYS A 159 -15.01 -11.98 -14.68
N GLN A 160 -13.95 -11.90 -15.48
CA GLN A 160 -13.45 -10.65 -16.05
C GLN A 160 -12.96 -10.89 -17.50
N PRO A 161 -13.87 -11.13 -18.47
CA PRO A 161 -13.49 -11.53 -19.82
C PRO A 161 -12.60 -10.53 -20.56
N ALA A 162 -12.87 -9.22 -20.40
CA ALA A 162 -12.07 -8.16 -21.03
C ALA A 162 -10.63 -8.13 -20.51
N PHE A 163 -10.46 -8.27 -19.19
CA PHE A 163 -9.14 -8.38 -18.56
C PHE A 163 -8.41 -9.66 -18.99
N ALA A 164 -9.12 -10.79 -19.00
CA ALA A 164 -8.56 -12.06 -19.42
C ALA A 164 -8.04 -12.02 -20.86
N LEU A 165 -8.80 -11.43 -21.78
CA LEU A 165 -8.39 -11.23 -23.16
C LEU A 165 -7.14 -10.33 -23.25
N ALA A 166 -7.13 -9.20 -22.54
CA ALA A 166 -5.99 -8.29 -22.52
C ALA A 166 -4.72 -8.96 -21.97
N ALA A 167 -4.83 -9.72 -20.88
CA ALA A 167 -3.73 -10.50 -20.32
C ALA A 167 -3.21 -11.56 -21.31
N GLY A 168 -4.11 -12.28 -21.99
CA GLY A 168 -3.73 -13.26 -23.02
C GLY A 168 -3.01 -12.64 -24.20
N LEU A 169 -3.51 -11.51 -24.72
CA LEU A 169 -2.85 -10.77 -25.81
C LEU A 169 -1.47 -10.24 -25.39
N ALA A 170 -1.35 -9.70 -24.18
CA ALA A 170 -0.06 -9.28 -23.63
C ALA A 170 0.91 -10.46 -23.51
N ALA A 171 0.44 -11.64 -23.09
CA ALA A 171 1.27 -12.84 -23.00
C ALA A 171 1.86 -13.21 -24.36
N LEU A 172 1.01 -13.29 -25.40
CA LEU A 172 1.42 -13.58 -26.77
C LEU A 172 2.41 -12.54 -27.31
N ARG A 173 2.15 -11.26 -27.04
CA ARG A 173 3.05 -10.16 -27.43
C ARG A 173 4.43 -10.33 -26.83
N TRP A 174 4.53 -10.58 -25.52
CA TRP A 174 5.82 -10.71 -24.85
C TRP A 174 6.55 -11.98 -25.25
N ILE A 175 5.85 -13.09 -25.46
CA ILE A 175 6.40 -14.32 -26.03
C ILE A 175 7.02 -14.04 -27.41
N SER A 176 6.27 -13.36 -28.29
CA SER A 176 6.75 -13.02 -29.64
C SER A 176 7.96 -12.08 -29.63
N LEU A 177 8.15 -11.31 -28.56
CA LEU A 177 9.30 -10.43 -28.36
C LEU A 177 10.47 -11.14 -27.63
N GLY A 178 10.37 -12.45 -27.40
CA GLY A 178 11.44 -13.26 -26.80
C GLY A 178 11.47 -13.26 -25.27
N HIS A 179 10.43 -12.76 -24.61
CA HIS A 179 10.32 -12.83 -23.15
C HIS A 179 9.66 -14.15 -22.71
N GLY A 180 10.08 -14.70 -21.55
CA GLY A 180 9.46 -15.89 -20.95
C GLY A 180 10.02 -17.24 -21.42
N TYR A 181 10.96 -17.24 -22.36
CA TYR A 181 11.76 -18.41 -22.76
C TYR A 181 13.18 -18.29 -22.23
N ASP A 182 13.39 -18.65 -20.96
CA ASP A 182 14.59 -19.41 -20.63
C ASP A 182 14.23 -20.86 -20.93
N ILE A 183 14.61 -21.39 -22.09
CA ILE A 183 14.59 -22.84 -22.31
C ILE A 183 15.60 -23.40 -21.31
N THR A 184 15.11 -23.92 -20.20
CA THR A 184 15.97 -24.63 -19.27
C THR A 184 16.16 -26.04 -19.81
N GLY A 185 17.32 -26.67 -19.56
CA GLY A 185 17.62 -28.02 -20.10
C GLY A 185 16.61 -29.13 -19.75
N ALA A 186 15.62 -28.84 -18.90
CA ALA A 186 14.49 -29.71 -18.60
C ALA A 186 13.41 -29.74 -19.72
N ASP A 187 13.39 -28.76 -20.63
CA ASP A 187 12.38 -28.64 -21.69
C ASP A 187 12.78 -29.36 -23.00
N VAL A 188 13.94 -30.05 -23.02
CA VAL A 188 14.55 -30.72 -24.20
C VAL A 188 14.68 -32.25 -24.01
N LEU A 189 13.83 -32.88 -23.19
CA LEU A 189 13.83 -34.35 -23.02
C LEU A 189 12.54 -34.99 -23.55
#